data_AF-A0A8T4WS40-F1
#
_entry.id   AF-A0A8T4WS40-F1
#
_cell.length_a   1.000
_cell.length_b   1.000
_cell.length_c   1.000
_cell.angle_alpha   90.00
_cell.angle_beta   90.00
_cell.angle_gamma   90.00
#
_symmetry.space_group_name_H-M   'P 1'
#
loop_
_entity.id
_entity.type
_entity.pdbx_description
1 polymer ?
#
loop_
_entity_poly.entity_id
_entity_poly.type
_entity_poly.pdbx_seq_one_letter_code
_entity_poly.pdbx_strand_id
1 'polypeptide(L)'
;TADMAGGAITFPMMFLSGTFFPFEQMPSYLQVIAQGLPLYYVNEALRNTMIYADMDKTLYFTAFVLLFAIVFFLVGVMVTKWKED
;
A
#
# COMPACT_ATOMS: atom_id res chain seq x y z
N THR A 1 -3.63 -11.19 19.28
CA THR A 1 -4.84 -11.12 18.42
C THR A 1 -4.68 -10.12 17.28
N ALA A 2 -4.08 -8.96 17.53
CA ALA A 2 -3.77 -7.97 16.49
C ALA A 2 -2.89 -8.53 15.34
N ASP A 3 -1.87 -9.32 15.66
CA ASP A 3 -1.00 -9.93 14.63
C ASP A 3 -1.75 -10.86 13.67
N MET A 4 -2.69 -11.65 14.21
CA MET A 4 -3.52 -12.56 13.40
C MET A 4 -4.48 -11.80 12.49
N ALA A 5 -5.07 -10.71 13.00
CA ALA A 5 -5.92 -9.83 12.20
C ALA A 5 -5.13 -9.14 11.09
N GLY A 6 -3.91 -8.67 11.39
CA GLY A 6 -2.98 -8.12 10.40
C GLY A 6 -2.64 -9.13 9.31
N GLY A 7 -2.24 -10.35 9.70
CA GLY A 7 -1.92 -11.42 8.75
C GLY A 7 -3.08 -11.80 7.82
N ALA A 8 -4.30 -11.85 8.35
CA ALA A 8 -5.51 -12.14 7.57
C ALA A 8 -5.81 -11.09 6.49
N ILE A 9 -5.35 -9.85 6.68
CA ILE A 9 -5.50 -8.74 5.72
C ILE A 9 -4.32 -8.70 4.75
N THR A 10 -3.09 -8.83 5.27
CA THR A 10 -1.86 -8.73 4.47
C THR A 10 -1.76 -9.85 3.44
N PHE A 11 -2.19 -11.07 3.77
CA PHE A 11 -2.08 -12.20 2.84
C PHE A 11 -2.90 -11.99 1.55
N PRO A 12 -4.21 -11.70 1.60
CA PRO A 12 -4.96 -11.32 0.39
C PRO A 12 -4.41 -10.06 -0.28
N MET A 13 -3.96 -9.08 0.51
CA MET A 13 -3.45 -7.81 -0.02
C MET A 13 -2.22 -8.01 -0.92
N MET A 14 -1.30 -8.93 -0.60
CA MET A 14 -0.12 -9.22 -1.43
C MET A 14 -0.49 -9.79 -2.81
N PHE A 15 -1.58 -10.55 -2.90
CA PHE A 15 -2.09 -11.06 -4.17
C PHE A 15 -2.76 -9.96 -5.00
N LEU A 16 -3.55 -9.12 -4.34
CA LEU A 16 -4.30 -8.05 -5.00
C LEU A 16 -3.42 -6.88 -5.41
N SER A 17 -2.37 -6.55 -4.66
CA SER A 17 -1.52 -5.37 -4.88
C SER A 17 -0.51 -5.50 -6.03
N GLY A 18 -0.47 -6.64 -6.73
CA GLY A 18 0.46 -6.88 -7.82
C GLY A 18 1.88 -7.27 -7.39
N THR A 19 2.06 -7.74 -6.14
CA THR A 19 3.35 -8.29 -5.67
C THR A 19 3.64 -9.64 -6.34
N PHE A 20 2.69 -10.57 -6.34
CA PHE A 20 2.88 -11.91 -6.93
C PHE A 20 2.57 -11.97 -8.42
N PHE A 21 1.53 -11.27 -8.86
CA PHE A 21 1.10 -11.24 -10.25
C PHE A 21 1.31 -9.85 -10.83
N PRO A 22 1.84 -9.70 -12.05
CA PRO A 22 1.97 -8.38 -12.67
C PRO A 22 0.61 -7.68 -12.80
N PHE A 23 0.53 -6.43 -12.37
CA PHE A 23 -0.70 -5.63 -12.40
C PHE A 23 -1.31 -5.51 -13.81
N GLU A 24 -0.48 -5.37 -14.83
CA GLU A 24 -0.92 -5.25 -16.22
C GLU A 24 -1.62 -6.51 -16.77
N GLN A 25 -1.38 -7.67 -16.14
CA GLN A 25 -2.01 -8.95 -16.54
C GLN A 25 -3.30 -9.22 -15.77
N MET A 26 -3.66 -8.37 -14.80
CA MET A 26 -4.86 -8.53 -14.00
C MET A 26 -6.11 -8.07 -14.76
N PRO A 27 -7.26 -8.71 -14.55
CA PRO A 27 -8.54 -8.21 -15.06
C PRO A 27 -8.86 -6.82 -14.53
N SER A 28 -9.59 -6.01 -15.30
CA SER A 28 -9.91 -4.61 -14.97
C SER A 28 -10.56 -4.42 -13.61
N TYR A 29 -11.45 -5.33 -13.19
CA TYR A 29 -12.09 -5.26 -11.88
C TYR A 29 -11.08 -5.40 -10.73
N LEU A 30 -10.04 -6.22 -10.92
CA LEU A 30 -9.03 -6.48 -9.90
C LEU A 30 -8.01 -5.35 -9.84
N GLN A 31 -7.73 -4.71 -10.98
CA GLN A 31 -6.91 -3.51 -11.06
C GLN A 31 -7.50 -2.35 -10.24
N VAL A 32 -8.81 -2.15 -10.30
CA VAL A 32 -9.49 -1.11 -9.50
C VAL A 32 -9.34 -1.37 -8.00
N ILE A 33 -9.47 -2.64 -7.58
CA ILE A 33 -9.28 -3.02 -6.17
C ILE A 33 -7.83 -2.79 -5.75
N ALA A 34 -6.88 -3.22 -6.60
CA ALA A 34 -5.45 -3.08 -6.34
C ALA A 34 -5.03 -1.62 -6.17
N GLN A 35 -5.54 -0.71 -6.99
CA GLN A 35 -5.29 0.73 -6.89
C GLN A 35 -5.81 1.36 -5.59
N GLY A 36 -6.79 0.74 -4.93
CA GLY A 36 -7.24 1.15 -3.61
C GLY A 36 -6.30 0.74 -2.47
N LEU A 37 -5.34 -0.16 -2.72
CA LEU A 37 -4.45 -0.69 -1.70
C LEU A 37 -3.12 0.09 -1.68
N PRO A 38 -2.65 0.55 -0.51
CA PRO A 38 -1.39 1.29 -0.42
C PRO A 38 -0.19 0.48 -0.91
N LEU A 39 -0.25 -0.86 -0.75
CA LEU A 39 0.80 -1.78 -1.16
C LEU A 39 1.01 -1.78 -2.69
N TYR A 40 -0.01 -1.45 -3.49
CA TYR A 40 0.15 -1.30 -4.95
C TYR A 40 1.15 -0.21 -5.29
N TYR A 41 1.02 0.95 -4.67
CA TYR A 41 1.91 2.09 -4.91
C TYR A 41 3.35 1.82 -4.44
N VAL A 42 3.53 1.03 -3.38
CA VAL A 42 4.85 0.57 -2.93
C VAL A 42 5.50 -0.34 -3.98
N ASN A 43 4.78 -1.35 -4.47
CA ASN A 43 5.28 -2.24 -5.52
C ASN A 43 5.66 -1.47 -6.79
N GLU A 44 4.83 -0.49 -7.17
CA GLU A 44 5.03 0.30 -8.38
C GLU A 44 6.22 1.25 -8.25
N ALA A 45 6.41 1.91 -7.10
CA ALA A 45 7.61 2.70 -6.83
C ALA A 45 8.88 1.83 -6.91
N LEU A 46 8.84 0.63 -6.34
CA LEU A 46 9.94 -0.33 -6.37
C LEU A 46 10.26 -0.80 -7.80
N ARG A 47 9.25 -1.12 -8.62
CA ARG A 47 9.47 -1.46 -10.04
C ARG A 47 10.05 -0.29 -10.84
N ASN A 48 9.49 0.91 -10.67
CA ASN A 48 9.99 2.10 -11.37
C ASN A 48 11.43 2.44 -10.98
N THR A 49 11.81 2.22 -9.72
CA THR A 49 13.20 2.42 -9.26
C THR A 49 14.14 1.35 -9.80
N MET A 50 13.78 0.07 -9.63
CA MET A 50 14.71 -1.05 -9.86
C MET A 50 14.76 -1.52 -11.31
N ILE A 51 13.68 -1.38 -12.07
CA ILE A 51 13.56 -1.91 -13.43
C ILE A 51 13.63 -0.79 -14.46
N TYR A 52 12.79 0.24 -14.30
CA TYR A 52 12.63 1.28 -15.32
C TYR A 52 13.55 2.48 -15.12
N ALA A 53 14.17 2.62 -13.94
CA ALA A 53 14.93 3.80 -13.52
C ALA A 53 14.16 5.13 -13.75
N ASP A 54 12.82 5.08 -13.66
CA ASP A 54 11.94 6.22 -13.85
C ASP A 54 11.78 6.95 -12.52
N MET A 55 12.58 8.00 -12.35
CA MET A 55 12.66 8.75 -11.10
C MET A 55 11.39 9.58 -10.84
N ASP A 56 10.75 10.08 -11.90
CA ASP A 56 9.57 10.93 -11.79
C ASP A 56 8.38 10.14 -11.25
N LYS A 57 8.11 8.96 -11.82
CA LYS A 57 7.06 8.07 -11.32
C LYS A 57 7.39 7.54 -9.93
N THR A 58 8.65 7.21 -9.67
CA THR A 58 9.10 6.74 -8.36
C THR A 58 8.80 7.78 -7.28
N LEU A 59 9.12 9.06 -7.53
CA LEU A 59 8.85 10.15 -6.60
C LEU A 59 7.35 10.33 -6.37
N TYR A 60 6.55 10.27 -7.43
CA TYR A 60 5.10 10.37 -7.33
C TYR A 60 4.50 9.27 -6.44
N PHE A 61 4.83 8.01 -6.71
CA PHE A 61 4.31 6.89 -5.93
C PHE A 61 4.82 6.88 -4.49
N THR A 62 6.10 7.23 -4.28
CA THR A 62 6.67 7.35 -2.93
C THR A 62 6.00 8.46 -2.13
N ALA A 63 5.77 9.63 -2.73
CA ALA A 63 5.06 10.73 -2.08
C ALA A 63 3.63 10.34 -1.70
N PHE A 64 2.92 9.62 -2.57
CA PHE A 64 1.58 9.12 -2.28
C PHE A 64 1.57 8.16 -1.08
N VAL A 65 2.50 7.19 -1.04
CA VAL A 65 2.63 6.24 0.09
C VAL A 65 2.95 6.97 1.39
N LEU A 66 3.85 7.96 1.35
CA LEU A 66 4.18 8.77 2.52
C LEU A 66 2.97 9.55 3.04
N LEU A 67 2.20 10.17 2.14
CA LEU A 67 0.96 10.86 2.51
C LEU A 67 -0.03 9.90 3.16
N PHE A 68 -0.23 8.72 2.56
CA PHE A 68 -1.10 7.68 3.11
C PHE A 68 -0.65 7.25 4.52
N ALA A 69 0.66 7.02 4.71
CA ALA A 69 1.23 6.66 6.01
C ALA A 69 1.00 7.75 7.06
N ILE A 70 1.21 9.02 6.70
CA ILE A 70 0.95 10.17 7.58
C ILE A 70 -0.53 10.23 7.96
N VAL A 71 -1.44 10.07 7.01
CA VAL A 71 -2.89 10.08 7.27
C VAL A 71 -3.28 8.99 8.26
N PHE A 72 -2.85 7.74 8.02
CA PHE A 72 -3.16 6.62 8.92
C PHE A 72 -2.51 6.78 10.29
N PHE A 73 -1.30 7.33 10.35
CA PHE A 73 -0.61 7.63 11.60
C PHE A 73 -1.39 8.68 12.40
N LEU A 74 -1.81 9.79 11.78
CA LEU A 74 -2.60 10.83 12.43
C LEU A 74 -3.96 10.31 12.90
N VAL A 75 -4.63 9.48 12.10
CA VAL A 75 -5.87 8.80 12.52
C VAL A 75 -5.60 7.91 13.74
N GLY A 76 -4.51 7.15 13.74
CA GLY A 76 -4.09 6.35 14.89
C GLY A 76 -3.89 7.20 16.15
N VAL A 77 -3.20 8.34 16.02
CA VAL A 77 -2.99 9.29 17.12
C VAL A 77 -4.31 9.86 17.65
N MET A 78 -5.24 10.25 16.75
CA MET A 78 -6.54 10.80 17.14
C MET A 78 -7.47 9.76 17.80
N VAL A 79 -7.43 8.52 17.31
CA VAL A 79 -8.24 7.41 17.84
C VAL A 79 -7.68 6.90 19.17
N THR A 80 -6.36 6.99 19.36
CA THR A 80 -5.70 6.63 20.62
C THR A 80 -5.99 7.71 21.66
N LYS A 81 -7.16 7.59 22.29
CA LYS A 81 -7.45 8.34 23.51
C LYS A 81 -6.52 7.82 24.60
N TRP A 82 -5.54 8.64 24.97
CA TRP A 82 -4.73 8.45 26.15
C TRP A 82 -5.68 8.36 27.35
N LYS A 83 -5.92 7.14 27.80
CA LYS A 83 -6.63 6.90 29.05
C LYS A 83 -5.55 6.98 30.12
N GLU A 84 -5.39 8.19 30.65
CA GLU A 84 -4.71 8.41 31.94
C GLU A 84 -5.59 7.69 32.99
N ASP A 85 -5.13 6.53 33.46
CA ASP A 85 -5.49 6.05 34.79
C ASP A 85 -4.37 6.49 35.75
#